data_AF-A0A431TYE2-F1
#
_entry.id   AF-A0A431TYE2-F1
#
_cell.length_a   1.000
_cell.length_b   1.000
_cell.length_c   1.000
_cell.angle_alpha   90.00
_cell.angle_beta   90.00
_cell.angle_gamma   90.00
#
_symmetry.space_group_name_H-M   'P 1'
#
loop_
_entity.id
_entity.type
_entity.pdbx_description
1 polymer ?
#
loop_
_entity_poly.entity_id
_entity_poly.type
_entity_poly.pdbx_seq_one_letter_code
_entity_poly.pdbx_strand_id
1 'polypeptide(L)'
;MHYLSAADLDRLEQELDVVLPAHYRAFHLTEQELIRQLREVSGEPGQDWLGVATDAAWLIEINRLYGIPKREGPLRGKFCIGNDAGGGGHFISLDDPANTVVYAISHDWYDPEEMFDEERNDYVWTHEDMMGAPNMVAFTLRTIRMWRDINERYGTE
;
A
#
# COMPACT_ATOMS: atom_id res chain seq x y z
N MET A 1 -12.12 4.36 15.65
CA MET A 1 -10.65 4.23 15.82
C MET A 1 -10.19 3.45 14.60
N HIS A 2 -9.49 4.08 13.66
CA HIS A 2 -9.30 3.54 12.32
C HIS A 2 -7.93 2.85 12.25
N TYR A 3 -7.90 1.58 12.62
CA TYR A 3 -6.84 0.62 12.33
C TYR A 3 -7.53 -0.70 11.98
N LEU A 4 -6.85 -1.59 11.26
CA LEU A 4 -7.42 -2.90 10.97
C LEU A 4 -7.39 -3.77 12.22
N SER A 5 -8.56 -4.21 12.68
CA SER A 5 -8.64 -5.23 13.72
C SER A 5 -8.20 -6.60 13.20
N ALA A 6 -8.02 -7.57 14.10
CA ALA A 6 -7.78 -8.95 13.69
C ALA A 6 -8.90 -9.49 12.77
N ALA A 7 -10.16 -9.16 13.06
CA ALA A 7 -11.30 -9.55 12.24
C ALA A 7 -11.28 -8.89 10.85
N ASP A 8 -10.80 -7.65 10.76
CA ASP A 8 -10.63 -6.97 9.48
C ASP A 8 -9.52 -7.63 8.64
N LEU A 9 -8.40 -7.98 9.25
CA LEU A 9 -7.30 -8.70 8.59
C LEU A 9 -7.74 -10.09 8.11
N ASP A 10 -8.50 -10.83 8.93
CA ASP A 10 -9.05 -12.14 8.55
C ASP A 10 -10.04 -11.99 7.38
N ARG A 11 -10.85 -10.93 7.39
CA ARG A 11 -11.75 -10.60 6.28
C ARG A 11 -10.99 -10.32 4.99
N LEU A 12 -9.87 -9.59 5.04
CA LEU A 12 -9.03 -9.32 3.86
C LEU A 12 -8.51 -10.63 3.25
N GLU A 13 -7.96 -11.52 4.07
CA GLU A 13 -7.45 -12.82 3.63
C GLU A 13 -8.54 -13.67 2.98
N GLN A 14 -9.74 -13.71 3.58
CA GLN A 14 -10.86 -14.48 3.07
C GLN A 14 -11.43 -13.90 1.75
N GLU A 15 -11.65 -12.59 1.68
CA GLU A 15 -12.31 -11.93 0.54
C GLU A 15 -11.42 -11.83 -0.71
N LEU A 16 -10.10 -11.87 -0.52
CA LEU A 16 -9.10 -11.79 -1.58
C LEU A 16 -8.42 -13.14 -1.86
N ASP A 17 -8.69 -14.18 -1.06
CA ASP A 17 -8.01 -15.50 -1.17
C ASP A 17 -6.48 -15.37 -1.10
N VAL A 18 -6.00 -14.66 -0.08
CA VAL A 18 -4.56 -14.42 0.18
C VAL A 18 -4.20 -14.75 1.62
N VAL A 19 -2.90 -14.93 1.88
CA VAL A 19 -2.35 -14.99 3.24
C VAL A 19 -1.51 -13.75 3.48
N LEU A 20 -1.92 -12.90 4.43
CA LEU A 20 -1.19 -11.67 4.71
C LEU A 20 0.11 -11.99 5.48
N PRO A 21 1.24 -11.34 5.14
CA PRO A 21 2.49 -11.55 5.86
C PRO A 21 2.36 -11.21 7.35
N ALA A 22 3.00 -12.01 8.20
CA ALA A 22 2.93 -11.85 9.65
C ALA A 22 3.38 -10.45 10.12
N HIS A 23 4.35 -9.86 9.43
CA HIS A 23 4.85 -8.51 9.75
C HIS A 23 3.81 -7.41 9.47
N TYR A 24 2.97 -7.57 8.43
CA TYR A 24 1.88 -6.64 8.12
C TYR A 24 0.76 -6.75 9.14
N ARG A 25 0.39 -7.99 9.50
CA ARG A 25 -0.59 -8.24 10.58
C ARG A 25 -0.11 -7.65 11.90
N ALA A 26 1.14 -7.92 12.27
CA ALA A 26 1.75 -7.40 13.49
C ALA A 26 1.70 -5.86 13.53
N PHE A 27 2.06 -5.20 12.42
CA PHE A 27 2.01 -3.73 12.32
C PHE A 27 0.63 -3.16 12.69
N HIS A 28 -0.46 -3.66 12.10
CA HIS A 28 -1.81 -3.17 12.43
C HIS A 28 -2.24 -3.45 13.87
N LEU A 29 -1.77 -4.56 14.45
CA LEU A 29 -2.15 -4.95 15.80
C LEU A 29 -1.32 -4.26 16.89
N THR A 30 -0.04 -3.94 16.63
CA THR A 30 0.89 -3.42 17.65
C THR A 30 1.24 -1.95 17.48
N GLU A 31 1.18 -1.39 16.27
CA GLU A 31 1.62 -0.02 15.96
C GLU A 31 0.46 0.99 15.85
N GLN A 32 -0.64 0.76 16.58
CA GLN A 32 -1.86 1.59 16.50
C GLN A 32 -1.60 3.08 16.76
N GLU A 33 -0.68 3.42 17.66
CA GLU A 33 -0.33 4.82 17.95
C GLU A 33 0.43 5.49 16.79
N LEU A 34 1.22 4.72 16.05
CA LEU A 34 1.88 5.22 14.84
C LEU A 34 0.87 5.39 13.70
N ILE A 35 -0.04 4.44 13.53
CA ILE A 35 -1.13 4.50 12.53
C ILE A 35 -2.02 5.72 12.79
N ARG A 36 -2.35 6.00 14.05
CA ARG A 36 -3.17 7.16 14.46
C ARG A 36 -2.54 8.51 14.09
N GLN A 37 -1.23 8.57 13.84
CA GLN A 37 -0.52 9.78 13.43
C GLN A 37 -0.55 10.04 11.92
N LEU A 38 -1.03 9.07 11.11
CA LEU A 38 -1.32 9.31 9.71
C LEU A 38 -2.52 10.29 9.57
N ARG A 39 -2.73 10.88 8.38
CA ARG A 39 -3.90 11.74 8.09
C ARG A 39 -4.74 11.10 6.99
N GLU A 40 -6.05 11.21 7.17
CA GLU A 40 -7.08 10.92 6.18
C GLU A 40 -7.11 12.03 5.11
N VAL A 41 -7.08 11.63 3.83
CA VAL A 41 -6.92 12.54 2.68
C VAL A 41 -8.26 12.97 2.12
N SER A 42 -9.19 12.03 1.93
CA SER A 42 -10.48 12.29 1.31
C SER A 42 -11.44 13.07 2.22
N GLY A 43 -11.13 13.18 3.52
CA GLY A 43 -12.02 13.77 4.53
C GLY A 43 -13.28 12.96 4.80
N GLU A 44 -13.46 11.83 4.11
CA GLU A 44 -14.53 10.86 4.36
C GLU A 44 -14.03 9.81 5.36
N PRO A 45 -14.74 9.58 6.48
CA PRO A 45 -14.33 8.57 7.46
C PRO A 45 -14.15 7.19 6.83
N GLY A 46 -12.95 6.63 6.94
CA GLY A 46 -12.58 5.34 6.37
C GLY A 46 -11.94 5.42 4.98
N GLN A 47 -11.71 6.60 4.41
CA GLN A 47 -11.19 6.69 3.03
C GLN A 47 -9.81 7.33 2.94
N ASP A 48 -8.97 6.74 2.09
CA ASP A 48 -7.63 7.20 1.66
C ASP A 48 -6.75 7.80 2.78
N TRP A 49 -5.89 6.96 3.35
CA TRP A 49 -4.80 7.39 4.23
C TRP A 49 -3.51 7.42 3.42
N LEU A 50 -2.72 8.49 3.55
CA LEU A 50 -1.41 8.52 2.90
C LEU A 50 -0.56 7.35 3.41
N GLY A 51 -0.06 6.55 2.49
CA GLY A 51 0.85 5.45 2.77
C GLY A 51 0.14 4.14 3.14
N VAL A 52 -0.45 4.06 4.32
CA VAL A 52 -1.04 2.82 4.84
C VAL A 52 -2.53 2.99 5.10
N ALA A 53 -3.35 2.25 4.36
CA ALA A 53 -4.80 2.24 4.52
C ALA A 53 -5.22 1.46 5.78
N THR A 54 -6.28 1.96 6.42
CA THR A 54 -6.86 1.38 7.64
C THR A 54 -8.31 0.93 7.46
N ASP A 55 -8.81 0.96 6.23
CA ASP A 55 -10.16 0.51 5.87
C ASP A 55 -10.07 -0.79 5.05
N ALA A 56 -10.67 -1.84 5.58
CA ALA A 56 -10.68 -3.16 4.96
C ALA A 56 -11.51 -3.20 3.67
N ALA A 57 -12.63 -2.47 3.61
CA ALA A 57 -13.47 -2.43 2.41
C ALA A 57 -12.74 -1.76 1.25
N TRP A 58 -12.07 -0.63 1.53
CA TRP A 58 -11.23 0.03 0.53
C TRP A 58 -10.08 -0.86 0.07
N LEU A 59 -9.39 -1.53 1.01
CA LEU A 59 -8.31 -2.46 0.68
C LEU A 59 -8.79 -3.63 -0.19
N ILE A 60 -9.99 -4.17 0.05
CA ILE A 60 -10.59 -5.20 -0.80
C ILE A 60 -10.85 -4.65 -2.20
N GLU A 61 -11.46 -3.48 -2.29
CA GLU A 61 -11.81 -2.86 -3.57
C GLU A 61 -10.57 -2.58 -4.41
N ILE A 62 -9.55 -1.94 -3.85
CA ILE A 62 -8.34 -1.57 -4.58
C ILE A 62 -7.52 -2.79 -5.00
N ASN A 63 -7.42 -3.82 -4.14
CA ASN A 63 -6.71 -5.05 -4.50
C ASN A 63 -7.46 -5.83 -5.58
N ARG A 64 -8.81 -5.82 -5.57
CA ARG A 64 -9.60 -6.40 -6.68
C ARG A 64 -9.41 -5.62 -7.98
N LEU A 65 -9.34 -4.29 -7.92
CA LEU A 65 -9.08 -3.45 -9.10
C LEU A 65 -7.71 -3.79 -9.73
N TYR A 66 -6.70 -4.05 -8.90
CA TYR A 66 -5.39 -4.52 -9.36
C TYR A 66 -5.34 -6.01 -9.75
N GLY A 67 -6.44 -6.76 -9.59
CA GLY A 67 -6.50 -8.19 -9.89
C GLY A 67 -5.66 -9.05 -8.93
N ILE A 68 -5.53 -8.65 -7.67
CA ILE A 68 -4.76 -9.37 -6.64
C ILE A 68 -5.62 -10.50 -6.02
N PRO A 69 -5.07 -11.72 -5.83
CA PRO A 69 -3.68 -12.13 -6.08
C PRO A 69 -3.39 -12.27 -7.57
N LYS A 70 -2.39 -11.50 -8.03
CA LYS A 70 -1.94 -11.54 -9.42
C LYS A 70 -0.89 -12.65 -9.54
N ARG A 71 -1.03 -13.51 -10.55
CA ARG A 71 -0.13 -14.66 -10.78
C ARG A 71 1.05 -14.34 -11.68
N GLU A 72 0.91 -13.29 -12.47
CA GLU A 72 1.92 -12.85 -13.41
C GLU A 72 2.09 -11.35 -13.34
N GLY A 73 3.29 -10.95 -13.73
CA GLY A 73 3.64 -9.56 -13.85
C GLY A 73 4.07 -8.79 -12.63
N PRO A 74 3.87 -7.47 -12.59
CA PRO A 74 4.62 -6.62 -11.68
C PRO A 74 4.04 -6.57 -10.29
N LEU A 75 2.72 -6.74 -10.22
CA LEU A 75 1.99 -6.94 -8.99
C LEU A 75 1.89 -8.44 -8.67
N ARG A 76 2.61 -9.31 -9.39
CA ARG A 76 2.66 -10.73 -9.06
C ARG A 76 3.11 -10.90 -7.63
N GLY A 77 2.29 -11.63 -6.87
CA GLY A 77 2.60 -11.90 -5.47
C GLY A 77 2.75 -10.62 -4.65
N LYS A 78 2.06 -9.53 -5.03
CA LYS A 78 2.02 -8.27 -4.28
C LYS A 78 0.63 -8.03 -3.71
N PHE A 79 0.60 -7.29 -2.61
CA PHE A 79 -0.61 -6.83 -1.95
C PHE A 79 -0.53 -5.33 -1.76
N CYS A 80 -1.54 -4.59 -2.24
CA CYS A 80 -1.64 -3.15 -2.05
C CYS A 80 -2.02 -2.84 -0.60
N ILE A 81 -1.25 -1.97 0.06
CA ILE A 81 -1.44 -1.56 1.46
C ILE A 81 -1.92 -0.12 1.62
N GLY A 82 -1.98 0.65 0.53
CA GLY A 82 -2.36 2.07 0.55
C GLY A 82 -1.88 2.80 -0.72
N ASN A 83 -2.11 4.11 -0.79
CA ASN A 83 -1.72 4.97 -1.90
C ASN A 83 -1.05 6.27 -1.41
N ASP A 84 -0.52 7.06 -2.33
CA ASP A 84 0.10 8.37 -2.06
C ASP A 84 -0.81 9.57 -2.37
N ALA A 85 -2.10 9.33 -2.63
CA ALA A 85 -3.09 10.30 -3.13
C ALA A 85 -2.76 11.00 -4.47
N GLY A 86 -1.56 10.84 -5.00
CA GLY A 86 -1.24 11.16 -6.39
C GLY A 86 -1.78 10.09 -7.34
N GLY A 87 -1.95 8.86 -6.87
CA GLY A 87 -2.38 7.71 -7.66
C GLY A 87 -1.34 6.58 -7.64
N GLY A 88 -0.19 6.82 -7.01
CA GLY A 88 0.79 5.77 -6.74
C GLY A 88 0.28 4.82 -5.65
N GLY A 89 0.55 3.53 -5.83
CA GLY A 89 0.22 2.47 -4.87
C GLY A 89 1.43 2.05 -4.05
N HIS A 90 1.17 1.56 -2.84
CA HIS A 90 2.17 0.97 -1.95
C HIS A 90 1.90 -0.51 -1.75
N PHE A 91 2.94 -1.34 -1.80
CA PHE A 91 2.79 -2.79 -1.87
C PHE A 91 3.73 -3.53 -0.93
N ILE A 92 3.31 -4.71 -0.48
CA ILE A 92 4.15 -5.69 0.22
C ILE A 92 4.18 -7.01 -0.56
N SER A 93 5.14 -7.87 -0.26
CA SER A 93 5.26 -9.18 -0.90
C SER A 93 4.36 -10.22 -0.22
N LEU A 94 3.55 -10.94 -1.01
CA LEU A 94 2.85 -12.17 -0.61
C LEU A 94 3.71 -13.42 -0.86
N ASP A 95 4.53 -13.41 -1.93
CA ASP A 95 5.35 -14.57 -2.32
C ASP A 95 6.56 -14.80 -1.40
N ASP A 96 6.97 -13.78 -0.65
CA ASP A 96 8.07 -13.87 0.32
C ASP A 96 7.62 -13.23 1.64
N PRO A 97 7.01 -14.02 2.55
CA PRO A 97 6.48 -13.51 3.81
C PRO A 97 7.56 -12.95 4.77
N ALA A 98 8.83 -13.30 4.55
CA ALA A 98 9.96 -12.79 5.34
C ALA A 98 10.44 -11.43 4.82
N ASN A 99 10.13 -11.09 3.57
CA ASN A 99 10.44 -9.80 2.99
C ASN A 99 9.54 -8.71 3.59
N THR A 100 10.14 -7.82 4.37
CA THR A 100 9.44 -6.72 5.04
C THR A 100 9.37 -5.46 4.19
N VAL A 101 10.00 -5.42 3.01
CA VAL A 101 10.10 -4.20 2.20
C VAL A 101 8.72 -3.75 1.74
N VAL A 102 8.45 -2.48 1.93
CA VAL A 102 7.29 -1.79 1.35
C VAL A 102 7.74 -1.14 0.06
N TYR A 103 7.13 -1.55 -1.05
CA TYR A 103 7.35 -1.02 -2.39
C TYR A 103 6.41 0.16 -2.66
N ALA A 104 6.86 1.12 -3.46
CA ALA A 104 6.01 2.20 -3.97
C ALA A 104 6.04 2.16 -5.49
N ILE A 105 4.88 2.38 -6.13
CA ILE A 105 4.71 2.39 -7.58
C ILE A 105 3.93 3.64 -7.93
N SER A 106 4.51 4.60 -8.66
CA SER A 106 3.89 5.91 -8.96
C SER A 106 3.02 5.89 -10.22
N HIS A 107 1.86 6.56 -10.18
CA HIS A 107 0.96 6.78 -11.33
C HIS A 107 1.53 7.66 -12.47
N ASP A 108 2.53 8.49 -12.18
CA ASP A 108 3.12 9.42 -13.18
C ASP A 108 4.04 8.71 -14.18
N TRP A 109 4.28 7.42 -13.97
CA TRP A 109 5.20 6.61 -14.78
C TRP A 109 4.46 5.87 -15.90
N TYR A 110 3.15 6.10 -16.00
CA TYR A 110 2.24 5.41 -16.90
C TYR A 110 2.17 6.16 -18.24
N ASP A 111 3.14 5.91 -19.13
CA ASP A 111 2.75 5.71 -20.52
C ASP A 111 2.42 4.21 -20.68
N PRO A 112 1.13 3.83 -20.73
CA PRO A 112 0.72 2.43 -20.81
C PRO A 112 1.27 1.71 -22.05
N GLU A 113 1.61 2.46 -23.11
CA GLU A 113 2.14 1.91 -24.37
C GLU A 113 3.65 1.60 -24.28
N GLU A 114 4.42 2.33 -23.46
CA GLU A 114 5.87 2.14 -23.36
C GLU A 114 6.27 1.02 -22.38
N MET A 115 5.40 0.68 -21.43
CA MET A 115 5.73 -0.27 -20.35
C MET A 115 5.10 -1.65 -20.52
N PHE A 116 4.15 -1.84 -21.45
CA PHE A 116 3.52 -3.13 -21.70
C PHE A 116 4.42 -4.01 -22.59
N ASP A 117 4.95 -5.08 -22.00
CA ASP A 117 5.64 -6.17 -22.70
C ASP A 117 4.60 -7.16 -23.21
N GLU A 118 4.33 -7.07 -24.52
CA GLU A 118 3.40 -7.93 -25.24
C GLU A 118 3.78 -9.42 -25.17
N GLU A 119 5.08 -9.74 -25.05
CA GLU A 119 5.56 -11.13 -24.92
C GLU A 119 5.18 -11.73 -23.56
N ARG A 120 5.13 -10.90 -22.51
CA ARG A 120 4.74 -11.28 -21.15
C ARG A 120 3.27 -11.03 -20.86
N ASN A 121 2.55 -10.39 -21.78
CA ASN A 121 1.19 -9.88 -21.62
C ASN A 121 1.07 -9.00 -20.36
N ASP A 122 2.10 -8.18 -20.12
CA ASP A 122 2.28 -7.60 -18.81
C ASP A 122 3.26 -6.41 -18.79
N TYR A 123 3.24 -5.59 -17.75
CA TYR A 123 4.07 -4.40 -17.64
C TYR A 123 5.47 -4.70 -17.08
N VAL A 124 6.54 -4.17 -17.70
CA VAL A 124 7.94 -4.30 -17.24
C VAL A 124 8.29 -3.16 -16.28
N TRP A 125 8.82 -3.49 -15.10
CA TRP A 125 9.21 -2.48 -14.09
C TRP A 125 10.66 -2.71 -13.73
N THR A 126 11.44 -1.64 -13.65
CA THR A 126 12.84 -1.75 -13.29
C THR A 126 13.02 -1.66 -11.77
N HIS A 127 14.04 -2.34 -11.28
CA HIS A 127 14.36 -2.42 -9.85
C HIS A 127 14.74 -1.06 -9.23
N GLU A 128 15.07 -0.07 -10.08
CA GLU A 128 15.51 1.28 -9.68
C GLU A 128 14.33 2.18 -9.25
N ASP A 129 13.10 1.78 -9.55
CA ASP A 129 11.87 2.57 -9.34
C ASP A 129 11.17 2.21 -8.01
N MET A 130 11.63 1.13 -7.39
CA MET A 130 11.19 0.65 -6.09
C MET A 130 11.94 1.40 -4.99
N MET A 131 11.54 2.64 -4.69
CA MET A 131 11.98 3.38 -3.50
C MET A 131 11.42 2.74 -2.22
N GLY A 132 11.86 1.51 -1.94
CA GLY A 132 11.31 0.68 -0.89
C GLY A 132 11.70 1.19 0.50
N ALA A 133 10.74 1.23 1.42
CA ALA A 133 11.06 1.36 2.84
C ALA A 133 11.35 -0.03 3.41
N PRO A 134 12.33 -0.18 4.32
CA PRO A 134 12.78 -1.50 4.77
C PRO A 134 11.71 -2.28 5.55
N ASN A 135 10.71 -1.59 6.11
CA ASN A 135 9.56 -2.17 6.80
C ASN A 135 8.40 -1.16 6.91
N MET A 136 7.24 -1.66 7.34
CA MET A 136 6.03 -0.87 7.59
C MET A 136 6.28 0.31 8.54
N VAL A 137 7.04 0.13 9.62
CA VAL A 137 7.33 1.22 10.58
C VAL A 137 8.13 2.35 9.93
N ALA A 138 9.22 2.00 9.25
CA ALA A 138 10.06 2.97 8.54
C ALA A 138 9.29 3.69 7.43
N PHE A 139 8.42 2.96 6.74
CA PHE A 139 7.52 3.51 5.73
C PHE A 139 6.56 4.54 6.34
N THR A 140 5.81 4.15 7.37
CA THR A 140 4.82 5.01 8.03
C THR A 140 5.45 6.25 8.63
N LEU A 141 6.62 6.13 9.29
CA LEU A 141 7.37 7.28 9.82
C LEU A 141 7.79 8.25 8.71
N ARG A 142 8.23 7.74 7.56
CA ARG A 142 8.57 8.56 6.39
C ARG A 142 7.34 9.30 5.87
N THR A 143 6.20 8.61 5.77
CA THR A 143 4.95 9.22 5.29
C THR A 143 4.45 10.32 6.23
N ILE A 144 4.46 10.07 7.55
CA ILE A 144 4.11 11.09 8.55
C ILE A 144 5.01 12.31 8.41
N ARG A 145 6.33 12.11 8.29
CA ARG A 145 7.28 13.21 8.14
C ARG A 145 7.01 14.01 6.86
N MET A 146 6.86 13.34 5.73
CA MET A 146 6.58 13.98 4.45
C MET A 146 5.32 14.83 4.52
N TRP A 147 4.26 14.30 5.14
CA TRP A 147 3.01 15.03 5.31
C TRP A 147 3.17 16.27 6.21
N ARG A 148 3.91 16.17 7.32
CA ARG A 148 4.22 17.32 8.18
C ARG A 148 4.99 18.39 7.43
N ASP A 149 6.04 17.99 6.71
CA ASP A 149 6.88 18.90 5.92
C ASP A 149 6.05 19.65 4.85
N ILE A 150 5.09 18.97 4.20
CA ILE A 150 4.17 19.59 3.23
C ILE A 150 3.27 20.64 3.91
N ASN A 151 2.62 20.33 5.03
CA ASN A 151 1.73 21.30 5.68
C ASN A 151 2.48 22.49 6.26
N GLU A 152 3.67 22.28 6.84
CA GLU A 152 4.51 23.38 7.31
C GLU A 152 4.88 24.33 6.16
N ARG A 153 5.06 23.80 4.95
CA ARG A 153 5.48 24.56 3.78
C ARG A 153 4.33 25.24 3.04
N TYR A 154 3.13 24.66 3.07
CA TYR A 154 1.98 25.11 2.25
C TYR A 154 0.76 25.58 3.05
N GLY A 155 0.76 25.49 4.38
CA GLY A 155 -0.26 26.12 5.23
C GLY A 155 -1.67 25.54 5.08
N THR A 156 -1.80 24.27 4.72
CA THR A 156 -3.10 23.57 4.63
C THR A 156 -3.55 23.12 6.02
N GLU A 157 -4.37 23.95 6.68
CA GLU A 157 -5.13 23.62 7.89
C GLU A 157 -6.07 22.41 7.65
#